data_AF-S9QJP6-F1
#
_entry.id   AF-S9QJP6-F1
#
_cell.length_a   1.000
_cell.length_b   1.000
_cell.length_c   1.000
_cell.angle_alpha   90.00
_cell.angle_beta   90.00
_cell.angle_gamma   90.00
#
_symmetry.space_group_name_H-M   'P 1'
#
loop_
_entity.id
_entity.type
_entity.pdbx_description
1 polymer ?
#
loop_
_entity_poly.entity_id
_entity_poly.type
_entity_poly.pdbx_seq_one_letter_code
_entity_poly.pdbx_strand_id
1 'polypeptide(L)'
;MRDDIRGGSAQKRVAEFAAERLGGASRIAAFSINGWDTHDNQDRSLGRALGRLSDTILTLRDGMGPQAWGKTAVVAMTEFGRTVRINGTSGTDHGTGGAMIMAGGAIRGGRVVSDWPGLAEADLYARRDLMPTRDLRAHAGWLIRGLFGLDTKVIERDIFPGLDLGPDPRLLL
;
A
#
# COMPACT_ATOMS: atom_id res chain seq x y z
N MET A 1 -21.98 21.33 24.24
CA MET A 1 -21.15 20.68 25.28
C MET A 1 -21.76 19.32 25.61
N ARG A 2 -21.33 18.29 24.89
CA ARG A 2 -21.30 16.88 25.33
C ARG A 2 -20.09 16.25 24.65
N ASP A 3 -19.24 15.67 25.48
CA ASP A 3 -17.93 15.12 25.15
C ASP A 3 -18.01 14.01 24.10
N ASP A 4 -17.11 14.06 23.12
CA ASP A 4 -16.63 12.85 22.43
C ASP A 4 -15.09 12.86 22.28
N ILE A 5 -14.41 13.58 23.17
CA ILE A 5 -12.98 13.41 23.41
C ILE A 5 -12.82 12.23 24.37
N ARG A 6 -12.84 11.01 23.82
CA ARG A 6 -12.25 9.81 24.47
C ARG A 6 -11.97 8.72 23.42
N GLY A 7 -10.79 8.84 22.81
CA GLY A 7 -10.08 7.75 22.16
C GLY A 7 -10.33 7.62 20.66
N GLY A 8 -9.64 8.44 19.85
CA GLY A 8 -9.46 8.13 18.42
C GLY A 8 -9.02 6.67 18.26
N SER A 9 -9.54 5.99 17.23
CA SER A 9 -9.27 4.57 16.98
C SER A 9 -7.77 4.24 17.10
N ALA A 10 -7.42 3.01 17.50
CA ALA A 10 -6.02 2.65 17.78
C ALA A 10 -5.07 2.99 16.62
N GLN A 11 -5.51 2.78 15.38
CA GLN A 11 -4.77 3.16 14.17
C GLN A 11 -4.55 4.67 14.04
N LYS A 12 -5.52 5.50 14.46
CA LYS A 12 -5.39 6.96 14.39
C LYS A 12 -4.30 7.45 15.33
N ARG A 13 -4.23 6.93 16.56
CA ARG A 13 -3.15 7.28 17.50
C ARG A 13 -1.77 6.88 16.99
N VAL A 14 -1.66 5.73 16.34
CA VAL A 14 -0.40 5.29 15.70
C VAL A 14 -0.04 6.23 14.54
N ALA A 15 -1.02 6.65 13.74
CA ALA A 15 -0.81 7.59 12.64
C ALA A 15 -0.39 8.98 13.15
N GLU A 16 -1.01 9.49 14.22
CA GLU A 16 -0.64 10.76 14.88
C GLU A 16 0.81 10.71 15.38
N PHE A 17 1.17 9.62 16.08
CA PHE A 17 2.54 9.42 16.53
C PHE A 17 3.52 9.34 15.36
N ALA A 18 3.21 8.56 14.32
CA ALA A 18 4.05 8.44 13.14
C ALA A 18 4.23 9.80 12.44
N ALA A 19 3.17 10.59 12.30
CA ALA A 19 3.21 11.92 11.71
C ALA A 19 4.13 12.86 12.48
N GLU A 20 4.04 12.88 13.82
CA GLU A 20 4.92 13.67 14.68
C GLU A 20 6.40 13.27 14.52
N ARG A 21 6.68 11.96 14.46
CA ARG A 21 8.04 11.44 14.28
C ARG A 21 8.61 11.77 12.89
N LEU A 22 7.80 11.64 11.84
CA LEU A 22 8.18 11.91 10.45
C LEU A 22 8.29 13.42 10.16
N GLY A 23 7.53 14.27 10.85
CA GLY A 23 7.70 15.72 10.82
C GLY A 23 9.01 16.18 11.47
N GLY A 24 9.59 15.36 12.36
CA GLY A 24 10.87 15.59 13.02
C GLY A 24 12.06 14.94 12.32
N ALA A 25 12.85 14.19 13.08
CA ALA A 25 14.10 13.58 12.59
C ALA A 25 13.88 12.24 11.87
N SER A 26 12.75 11.57 12.07
CA SER A 26 12.53 10.24 11.47
C SER A 26 12.29 10.36 9.98
N ARG A 27 12.76 9.37 9.22
CA ARG A 27 12.66 9.34 7.76
C ARG A 27 11.82 8.18 7.23
N ILE A 28 11.63 7.15 8.04
CA ILE A 28 10.86 5.96 7.71
C ILE A 28 10.01 5.63 8.93
N ALA A 29 8.73 5.31 8.69
CA ALA A 29 7.85 4.71 9.68
C ALA A 29 7.12 3.53 9.03
N ALA A 30 7.01 2.43 9.76
CA ALA A 30 6.26 1.25 9.35
C ALA A 30 5.35 0.82 10.49
N PHE A 31 4.07 0.61 10.19
CA PHE A 31 3.09 0.15 11.17
C PHE A 31 1.96 -0.59 10.45
N SER A 32 1.27 -1.46 11.20
CA SER A 32 0.18 -2.28 10.67
C SER A 32 -1.19 -1.68 10.99
N ILE A 33 -2.10 -1.78 10.03
CA ILE A 33 -3.53 -1.57 10.23
C ILE A 33 -4.24 -2.89 9.94
N ASN A 34 -5.04 -3.38 10.89
CA ASN A 34 -5.62 -4.72 10.81
C ASN A 34 -6.96 -4.76 10.05
N GLY A 35 -7.40 -5.99 9.73
CA GLY A 35 -8.72 -6.28 9.19
C GLY A 35 -8.81 -6.36 7.67
N TRP A 36 -7.73 -6.84 7.01
CA TRP A 36 -7.67 -7.08 5.56
C TRP A 36 -7.91 -8.55 5.18
N ASP A 37 -7.68 -9.48 6.10
CA ASP A 37 -7.87 -10.92 5.84
C ASP A 37 -9.35 -11.33 5.96
N THR A 38 -10.17 -10.90 5.01
CA THR A 38 -11.60 -11.20 4.93
C THR A 38 -11.88 -12.38 3.99
N HIS A 39 -12.55 -13.42 4.50
CA HIS A 39 -12.89 -14.63 3.72
C HIS A 39 -14.33 -14.61 3.16
N ASP A 40 -15.19 -13.74 3.69
CA ASP A 40 -16.58 -13.56 3.29
C ASP A 40 -16.99 -12.08 3.41
N ASN A 41 -18.18 -11.73 2.91
CA ASN A 41 -18.80 -10.41 3.07
C ASN A 41 -17.82 -9.24 2.78
N GLN A 42 -17.03 -9.42 1.70
CA GLN A 42 -15.86 -8.61 1.42
C GLN A 42 -16.25 -7.19 0.99
N ASP A 43 -17.39 -7.02 0.34
CA ASP A 43 -17.99 -5.73 0.01
C ASP A 43 -18.09 -4.82 1.25
N ARG A 44 -18.63 -5.34 2.35
CA ARG A 44 -18.78 -4.58 3.60
C ARG A 44 -17.45 -4.45 4.35
N SER A 45 -16.67 -5.52 4.42
CA SER A 45 -15.47 -5.55 5.25
C SER A 45 -14.33 -4.73 4.63
N LEU A 46 -14.16 -4.77 3.30
CA LEU A 46 -13.21 -3.93 2.57
C LEU A 46 -13.57 -2.46 2.66
N GLY A 47 -14.86 -2.08 2.55
CA GLY A 47 -15.28 -0.68 2.72
C GLY A 47 -14.84 -0.09 4.06
N ARG A 48 -14.98 -0.86 5.16
CA ARG A 48 -14.49 -0.44 6.48
C ARG A 48 -12.95 -0.38 6.55
N ALA A 49 -12.25 -1.33 5.96
CA ALA A 49 -10.78 -1.35 5.94
C ALA A 49 -10.20 -0.17 5.13
N LEU A 50 -10.78 0.11 3.95
CA LEU A 50 -10.44 1.25 3.11
C LEU A 50 -10.73 2.58 3.80
N GLY A 51 -11.84 2.70 4.54
CA GLY A 51 -12.12 3.87 5.37
C GLY A 51 -11.02 4.10 6.42
N ARG A 52 -10.61 3.06 7.14
CA ARG A 52 -9.50 3.16 8.11
C ARG A 52 -8.17 3.53 7.46
N LEU A 53 -7.87 3.00 6.28
CA LEU A 53 -6.67 3.38 5.51
C LEU A 53 -6.73 4.85 5.09
N SER A 54 -7.88 5.32 4.60
CA SER A 54 -8.11 6.72 4.24
C SER A 54 -7.89 7.64 5.45
N ASP A 55 -8.53 7.34 6.58
CA ASP A 55 -8.37 8.12 7.82
C ASP A 55 -6.91 8.17 8.27
N THR A 56 -6.18 7.06 8.14
CA THR A 56 -4.76 6.96 8.48
C THR A 56 -3.91 7.87 7.59
N ILE A 57 -4.12 7.82 6.27
CA ILE A 57 -3.39 8.66 5.31
C ILE A 57 -3.67 10.15 5.55
N LEU A 58 -4.93 10.52 5.79
CA LEU A 58 -5.31 11.91 6.07
C LEU A 58 -4.73 12.40 7.40
N THR A 59 -4.72 11.56 8.43
CA THR A 59 -4.09 11.86 9.72
C THR A 59 -2.57 12.08 9.57
N LEU A 60 -1.89 11.26 8.77
CA LEU A 60 -0.48 11.46 8.44
C LEU A 60 -0.24 12.80 7.73
N ARG A 61 -1.02 13.09 6.69
CA ARG A 61 -0.94 14.35 5.94
C ARG A 61 -1.07 15.56 6.86
N ASP A 62 -2.11 15.56 7.69
CA ASP A 62 -2.44 16.71 8.53
C ASP A 62 -1.41 16.88 9.66
N GLY A 63 -0.94 15.79 10.26
CA GLY A 63 0.03 15.83 11.36
C GLY A 63 1.46 16.16 10.95
N MET A 64 1.87 15.87 9.71
CA MET A 64 3.24 16.14 9.22
C MET A 64 3.45 17.59 8.78
N GLY A 65 2.38 18.29 8.43
CA GLY A 65 2.47 19.62 7.81
C GLY A 65 2.98 19.59 6.36
N PRO A 66 2.81 20.69 5.61
CA PRO A 66 2.99 20.72 4.16
C PRO A 66 4.42 20.44 3.70
N GLN A 67 5.43 20.88 4.46
CA GLN A 67 6.83 20.73 4.07
C GLN A 67 7.30 19.26 4.15
N ALA A 68 6.98 18.56 5.24
CA ALA A 68 7.35 17.15 5.39
C ALA A 68 6.46 16.27 4.50
N TRP A 69 5.15 16.53 4.45
CA TRP A 69 4.23 15.80 3.58
C TRP A 69 4.60 15.89 2.09
N GLY A 70 5.02 17.09 1.64
CA GLY A 70 5.45 17.33 0.26
C GLY A 70 6.62 16.45 -0.21
N LYS A 71 7.38 15.85 0.72
CA LYS A 71 8.51 14.97 0.45
C LYS A 71 8.26 13.52 0.85
N THR A 72 7.02 13.19 1.24
CA THR A 72 6.66 11.88 1.77
C THR A 72 5.92 11.05 0.75
N ALA A 73 6.26 9.77 0.69
CA ALA A 73 5.45 8.72 0.08
C ALA A 73 4.91 7.81 1.18
N VAL A 74 3.61 7.52 1.12
CA VAL A 74 2.91 6.52 1.91
C VAL A 74 2.61 5.35 0.99
N VAL A 75 2.97 4.15 1.42
CA VAL A 75 2.75 2.92 0.67
C VAL A 75 2.00 1.93 1.54
N ALA A 76 0.85 1.46 1.08
CA ALA A 76 0.14 0.31 1.64
C ALA A 76 0.28 -0.86 0.66
N MET A 77 1.04 -1.88 1.07
CA MET A 77 1.36 -3.06 0.27
C MET A 77 0.57 -4.26 0.79
N THR A 78 0.08 -5.09 -0.12
CA THR A 78 -0.56 -6.36 0.20
C THR A 78 0.46 -7.49 0.22
N GLU A 79 0.27 -8.47 1.10
CA GLU A 79 1.12 -9.67 1.18
C GLU A 79 0.58 -10.82 0.31
N PHE A 80 -0.72 -10.82 0.03
CA PHE A 80 -1.42 -11.85 -0.73
C PHE A 80 -2.63 -11.25 -1.48
N GLY A 81 -3.14 -12.01 -2.45
CA GLY A 81 -4.36 -11.73 -3.19
C GLY A 81 -5.55 -12.57 -2.74
N ARG A 82 -6.67 -12.44 -3.46
CA ARG A 82 -7.83 -13.33 -3.32
C ARG A 82 -8.04 -14.12 -4.59
N THR A 83 -8.61 -15.31 -4.46
CA THR A 83 -9.10 -16.07 -5.62
C THR A 83 -10.10 -15.22 -6.40
N VAL A 84 -10.02 -15.23 -7.73
CA VAL A 84 -11.00 -14.52 -8.58
C VAL A 84 -12.35 -15.24 -8.51
N ARG A 85 -12.33 -16.57 -8.36
CA ARG A 85 -13.53 -17.40 -8.18
C ARG A 85 -13.98 -17.39 -6.73
N ILE A 86 -15.30 -17.37 -6.56
CA ILE A 86 -15.98 -17.62 -5.28
C ILE A 86 -15.81 -19.10 -4.92
N ASN A 87 -15.51 -19.37 -3.64
CA ASN A 87 -15.34 -20.73 -3.13
C ASN A 87 -16.68 -21.39 -2.74
N GLY A 88 -16.64 -22.64 -2.26
CA GLY A 88 -17.84 -23.42 -1.92
C GLY A 88 -18.68 -22.86 -0.75
N THR A 89 -18.18 -21.85 -0.03
CA THR A 89 -18.87 -21.20 1.10
C THR A 89 -19.32 -19.79 0.78
N SER A 90 -19.46 -19.44 -0.51
CA SER A 90 -19.82 -18.09 -0.97
C SER A 90 -18.82 -16.99 -0.57
N GLY A 91 -17.58 -17.38 -0.29
CA GLY A 91 -16.45 -16.50 0.07
C GLY A 91 -15.33 -16.54 -0.97
N THR A 92 -14.12 -16.12 -0.58
CA THR A 92 -12.90 -16.30 -1.38
C THR A 92 -11.76 -16.87 -0.55
N ASP A 93 -10.86 -17.60 -1.20
CA ASP A 93 -9.66 -18.14 -0.56
C ASP A 93 -8.48 -17.17 -0.75
N HIS A 94 -7.36 -17.49 -0.10
CA HIS A 94 -6.09 -16.84 -0.39
C HIS A 94 -5.68 -17.18 -1.83
N GLY A 95 -5.23 -16.17 -2.56
CA GLY A 95 -4.80 -16.28 -3.94
C GLY A 95 -3.59 -15.42 -4.24
N THR A 96 -3.18 -15.43 -5.49
CA THR A 96 -2.14 -14.55 -6.01
C THR A 96 -2.71 -13.28 -6.68
N GLY A 97 -1.85 -12.31 -6.93
CA GLY A 97 -2.19 -11.00 -7.47
C GLY A 97 -2.63 -10.04 -6.38
N GLY A 98 -1.83 -9.00 -6.16
CA GLY A 98 -2.07 -7.99 -5.13
C GLY A 98 -2.20 -6.59 -5.70
N ALA A 99 -2.49 -5.63 -4.83
CA ALA A 99 -2.46 -4.21 -5.13
C ALA A 99 -1.56 -3.46 -4.15
N MET A 100 -0.99 -2.36 -4.60
CA MET A 100 -0.30 -1.38 -3.76
C MET A 100 -1.02 -0.04 -3.90
N ILE A 101 -1.39 0.56 -2.77
CA ILE A 101 -1.94 1.92 -2.74
C ILE A 101 -0.80 2.86 -2.36
N MET A 102 -0.60 3.89 -3.18
CA MET A 102 0.39 4.94 -2.95
C MET A 102 -0.31 6.28 -2.73
N ALA A 103 0.15 7.02 -1.73
CA ALA A 103 -0.28 8.38 -1.41
C ALA A 103 0.93 9.20 -0.94
N GLY A 104 0.76 10.50 -0.71
CA GLY A 104 1.86 11.37 -0.28
C GLY A 104 2.07 12.56 -1.20
N GLY A 105 2.69 13.62 -0.68
CA GLY A 105 3.00 14.81 -1.46
C GLY A 105 4.12 14.61 -2.48
N ALA A 106 4.98 13.60 -2.29
CA ALA A 106 6.03 13.27 -3.24
C ALA A 106 5.56 12.39 -4.41
N ILE A 107 4.37 11.79 -4.30
CA ILE A 107 3.85 10.84 -5.30
C ILE A 107 3.22 11.58 -6.48
N ARG A 108 3.62 11.20 -7.69
CA ARG A 108 2.92 11.53 -8.94
C ARG A 108 1.64 10.70 -9.04
N GLY A 109 0.61 11.14 -8.32
CA GLY A 109 -0.69 10.47 -8.20
C GLY A 109 -1.59 10.62 -9.43
N GLY A 110 -2.87 10.25 -9.27
CA GLY A 110 -3.89 10.41 -10.31
C GLY A 110 -3.81 9.38 -11.44
N ARG A 111 -3.13 8.25 -11.22
CA ARG A 111 -2.95 7.20 -12.22
C ARG A 111 -2.91 5.81 -11.60
N VAL A 112 -3.24 4.81 -12.41
CA VAL A 112 -3.02 3.40 -12.11
C VAL A 112 -1.77 2.95 -12.86
N VAL A 113 -0.81 2.36 -12.14
CA VAL A 113 0.39 1.75 -12.72
C VAL A 113 0.17 0.24 -12.71
N SER A 114 -0.15 -0.32 -13.87
CA SER A 114 -0.50 -1.74 -13.99
C SER A 114 -0.37 -2.21 -15.43
N ASP A 115 0.09 -3.45 -15.59
CA ASP A 115 -0.07 -4.24 -16.80
C ASP A 115 -1.28 -5.16 -16.56
N TRP A 116 -2.50 -4.61 -16.59
CA TRP A 116 -3.70 -5.33 -16.17
C TRP A 116 -3.94 -6.58 -17.06
N PRO A 117 -3.95 -7.80 -16.49
CA PRO A 117 -4.02 -9.03 -17.29
C PRO A 117 -5.43 -9.34 -17.78
N GLY A 118 -6.48 -8.77 -17.17
CA GLY A 118 -7.87 -9.18 -17.41
C GLY A 118 -8.38 -10.18 -16.38
N LEU A 119 -9.65 -10.60 -16.56
CA LEU A 119 -10.33 -11.59 -15.72
C LEU A 119 -10.90 -12.76 -16.53
N ALA A 120 -10.59 -12.87 -17.82
CA ALA A 120 -11.01 -14.05 -18.58
C ALA A 120 -10.28 -15.28 -18.05
N GLU A 121 -10.89 -16.46 -18.12
CA GLU A 121 -10.31 -17.68 -17.54
C GLU A 121 -8.90 -17.98 -18.05
N ALA A 122 -8.63 -17.66 -19.33
CA ALA A 122 -7.32 -17.83 -19.95
C ALA A 122 -6.25 -16.85 -19.44
N ASP A 123 -6.65 -15.71 -18.88
CA ASP A 123 -5.76 -14.68 -18.34
C ASP A 123 -5.38 -14.97 -16.88
N LEU A 124 -6.10 -15.87 -16.21
CA LEU A 124 -5.90 -16.18 -14.80
C LEU A 124 -4.72 -17.14 -14.59
N TYR A 125 -3.94 -16.89 -13.54
CA TYR A 125 -2.92 -17.83 -13.09
C TYR A 125 -3.58 -19.15 -12.67
N ALA A 126 -3.15 -20.24 -13.31
CA ALA A 126 -3.72 -21.57 -13.13
C ALA A 126 -5.26 -21.62 -13.28
N ARG A 127 -5.85 -20.72 -14.06
CA ARG A 127 -7.32 -20.57 -14.25
C ARG A 127 -8.10 -20.25 -12.96
N ARG A 128 -7.42 -19.74 -11.92
CA ARG A 128 -7.98 -19.57 -10.56
C ARG A 128 -7.75 -18.18 -9.99
N ASP A 129 -6.52 -17.70 -10.04
CA ASP A 129 -6.07 -16.49 -9.35
C ASP A 129 -5.75 -15.38 -10.34
N LEU A 130 -5.74 -14.12 -9.89
CA LEU A 130 -5.32 -13.00 -10.75
C LEU A 130 -3.83 -13.16 -11.08
N MET A 131 -3.48 -13.05 -12.37
CA MET A 131 -2.09 -13.18 -12.81
C MET A 131 -1.21 -12.06 -12.23
N PRO A 132 -0.15 -12.37 -11.47
CA PRO A 132 0.85 -11.39 -11.09
C PRO A 132 1.61 -10.92 -12.31
N THR A 133 1.61 -9.62 -12.55
CA THR A 133 2.34 -9.04 -13.69
C THR A 133 3.64 -8.38 -13.28
N ARG A 134 3.79 -8.08 -11.98
CA ARG A 134 4.99 -7.45 -11.44
C ARG A 134 5.17 -7.74 -9.96
N ASP A 135 6.42 -7.85 -9.54
CA ASP A 135 6.79 -7.88 -8.13
C ASP A 135 6.58 -6.49 -7.49
N LEU A 136 5.78 -6.40 -6.43
CA LEU A 136 5.50 -5.15 -5.72
C LEU A 136 6.76 -4.49 -5.15
N ARG A 137 7.81 -5.26 -4.85
CA ARG A 137 9.10 -4.74 -4.39
C ARG A 137 9.77 -3.86 -5.43
N ALA A 138 9.49 -4.04 -6.73
CA ALA A 138 10.01 -3.16 -7.77
C ALA A 138 9.54 -1.72 -7.57
N HIS A 139 8.26 -1.51 -7.25
CA HIS A 139 7.73 -0.18 -6.98
C HIS A 139 8.30 0.42 -5.69
N ALA A 140 8.40 -0.38 -4.62
CA ALA A 140 9.05 0.04 -3.39
C ALA A 140 10.52 0.44 -3.62
N GLY A 141 11.25 -0.32 -4.44
CA GLY A 141 12.63 -0.03 -4.83
C GLY A 141 12.77 1.29 -5.59
N TRP A 142 11.87 1.59 -6.54
CA TRP A 142 11.85 2.89 -7.23
C TRP A 142 11.58 4.06 -6.28
N LEU A 143 10.72 3.88 -5.27
CA LEU A 143 10.52 4.88 -4.22
C LEU A 143 11.78 5.07 -3.37
N ILE A 144 12.44 3.98 -2.99
CA ILE A 144 13.70 4.03 -2.22
C ILE A 144 14.78 4.79 -3.00
N ARG A 145 14.96 4.46 -4.30
CA ARG A 145 15.89 5.18 -5.18
C ARG A 145 15.60 6.67 -5.19
N GLY A 146 14.36 7.06 -5.49
CA GLY A 146 14.04 8.48 -5.69
C GLY A 146 13.99 9.30 -4.39
N LEU A 147 13.61 8.70 -3.26
CA LEU A 147 13.54 9.42 -1.99
C LEU A 147 14.87 9.47 -1.23
N PHE A 148 15.72 8.43 -1.37
CA PHE A 148 16.96 8.29 -0.61
C PHE A 148 18.22 8.32 -1.48
N GLY A 149 18.09 8.39 -2.81
CA GLY A 149 19.23 8.50 -3.72
C GLY A 149 20.06 7.23 -3.87
N LEU A 150 19.51 6.06 -3.52
CA LEU A 150 20.23 4.79 -3.61
C LEU A 150 20.39 4.31 -5.06
N ASP A 151 21.55 3.75 -5.36
CA ASP A 151 21.82 3.13 -6.66
C ASP A 151 20.93 1.89 -6.87
N THR A 152 20.48 1.66 -8.11
CA THR A 152 19.65 0.49 -8.43
C THR A 152 20.35 -0.82 -8.10
N LYS A 153 21.67 -0.90 -8.25
CA LYS A 153 22.44 -2.11 -7.93
C LYS A 153 22.43 -2.42 -6.44
N VAL A 154 22.46 -1.41 -5.58
CA VAL A 154 22.34 -1.60 -4.12
C VAL A 154 20.93 -2.11 -3.80
N ILE A 155 19.91 -1.58 -4.46
CA ILE A 155 18.53 -2.02 -4.27
C ILE A 155 18.37 -3.49 -4.69
N GLU A 156 18.84 -3.88 -5.87
CA GLU A 156 18.67 -5.24 -6.43
C GLU A 156 19.57 -6.30 -5.78
N ARG A 157 20.73 -5.89 -5.23
CA ARG A 157 21.69 -6.81 -4.60
C ARG A 157 21.50 -6.92 -3.09
N ASP A 158 21.32 -5.79 -2.42
CA ASP A 158 21.45 -5.71 -0.95
C ASP A 158 20.09 -5.53 -0.25
N ILE A 159 19.16 -4.76 -0.83
CA ILE A 159 17.84 -4.49 -0.22
C ILE A 159 16.80 -5.54 -0.62
N PHE A 160 16.70 -5.83 -1.90
CA PHE A 160 15.82 -6.84 -2.48
C PHE A 160 16.63 -7.80 -3.35
N PRO A 161 17.40 -8.73 -2.75
CA PRO A 161 18.24 -9.65 -3.50
C PRO A 161 17.44 -10.42 -4.57
N GLY A 162 17.92 -10.36 -5.81
CA GLY A 162 17.32 -11.07 -6.95
C GLY A 162 16.10 -10.36 -7.57
N LEU A 163 15.79 -9.15 -7.13
CA LEU A 163 14.78 -8.31 -7.79
C LEU A 163 15.34 -7.74 -9.10
N ASP A 164 14.51 -7.73 -10.14
CA ASP A 164 14.69 -6.88 -11.31
C ASP A 164 13.81 -5.63 -11.15
N LEU A 165 14.44 -4.46 -11.01
CA LEU A 165 13.70 -3.19 -10.88
C LEU A 165 12.95 -2.82 -12.15
N GLY A 166 13.30 -3.37 -13.31
CA GLY A 166 12.75 -3.04 -14.62
C GLY A 166 12.79 -1.54 -14.93
N PRO A 167 11.89 -1.03 -15.80
CA PRO A 167 11.84 0.39 -16.13
C PRO A 167 11.27 1.25 -14.99
N ASP A 168 11.77 2.49 -14.88
CA ASP A 168 11.27 3.48 -13.91
C ASP A 168 9.80 3.85 -14.23
N PRO A 169 8.84 3.58 -13.32
CA PRO A 169 7.45 3.95 -13.54
C PRO A 169 7.21 5.46 -13.42
N ARG A 170 8.20 6.25 -12.99
CA ARG A 170 8.13 7.69 -12.69
C ARG A 170 7.12 8.01 -11.59
N LEU A 171 7.23 7.30 -10.46
CA LEU A 171 6.31 7.37 -9.32
C LEU A 171 6.38 8.68 -8.53
N LEU A 172 7.51 9.38 -8.58
CA LEU A 172 7.76 10.59 -7.80
C LEU A 172 7.66 11.85 -8.66
N LEU A 173 7.38 13.00 -8.02
CA LEU A 173 7.29 14.32 -8.64
C LEU A 173 8.64 14.88 -9.09
#